data_AF-A0A947TKS4-F1
#
_entry.id   AF-A0A947TKS4-F1
#
_cell.length_a   1.000
_cell.length_b   1.000
_cell.length_c   1.000
_cell.angle_alpha   90.00
_cell.angle_beta   90.00
_cell.angle_gamma   90.00
#
_symmetry.space_group_name_H-M   'P 1'
#
loop_
_entity.id
_entity.type
_entity.pdbx_description
1 polymer ?
#
loop_
_entity_poly.entity_id
_entity_poly.type
_entity_poly.pdbx_seq_one_letter_code
_entity_poly.pdbx_strand_id
1 'polypeptide(L)'
;MAVVAPFSQYKKTNHKIYILMLVVAAAWFAYDGYFSRKFKAKHTKDGVADSTLVFHRKGPPYLLAGAVVIAVYSLIARNKKIVADEQELVLSAKEKIPYSSIESINKTNYDSKGYFIIAYKDSAGKELQKKISNRTFDNLDAVVELLVSKITG
;
A
#
# COMPACT_ATOMS: atom_id res chain seq x y z
N MET A 1 2.48 -2.21 28.63
CA MET A 1 3.45 -2.06 27.51
C MET A 1 2.69 -1.94 26.20
N ALA A 2 3.00 -0.95 25.37
CA ALA A 2 2.35 -0.76 24.08
C ALA A 2 2.97 -1.65 22.98
N VAL A 3 2.13 -2.36 22.23
CA VAL A 3 2.54 -3.14 21.06
C VAL A 3 2.44 -2.26 19.81
N VAL A 4 3.50 -2.22 19.00
CA VAL A 4 3.55 -1.43 17.77
C VAL A 4 3.56 -2.35 16.55
N ALA A 5 2.61 -2.12 15.64
CA ALA A 5 2.53 -2.74 14.33
C ALA A 5 2.86 -1.71 13.23
N PRO A 6 4.12 -1.63 12.77
CA PRO A 6 4.54 -0.64 11.78
C PRO A 6 4.03 -0.96 10.37
N PHE A 7 3.99 0.02 9.47
CA PHE A 7 3.67 -0.22 8.06
C PHE A 7 4.62 -1.24 7.43
N SER A 8 4.05 -2.18 6.68
CA SER A 8 4.72 -3.40 6.26
C SER A 8 5.97 -3.17 5.42
N GLN A 9 7.07 -3.83 5.78
CA GLN A 9 8.33 -3.83 5.02
C GLN A 9 8.15 -4.43 3.62
N TYR A 10 7.29 -5.43 3.47
CA TYR A 10 6.95 -6.02 2.18
C TYR A 10 6.37 -4.97 1.23
N LYS A 11 5.39 -4.18 1.68
CA LYS A 11 4.81 -3.10 0.86
C LYS A 11 5.82 -1.99 0.55
N LYS A 12 6.64 -1.58 1.53
CA LYS A 12 7.70 -0.59 1.30
C LYS A 12 8.67 -1.05 0.21
N THR A 13 9.04 -2.33 0.23
CA THR A 13 9.92 -2.94 -0.76
C THR A 13 9.24 -3.02 -2.13
N ASN A 14 7.99 -3.46 -2.19
CA ASN A 14 7.24 -3.51 -3.45
C ASN A 14 7.05 -2.14 -4.09
N HIS A 15 6.80 -1.08 -3.31
CA HIS A 15 6.74 0.28 -3.87
C HIS A 15 8.06 0.66 -4.56
N LYS A 16 9.21 0.37 -3.93
CA LYS A 16 10.53 0.62 -4.53
C LYS A 16 10.72 -0.18 -5.82
N ILE A 17 10.29 -1.44 -5.84
CA ILE A 17 10.35 -2.31 -7.04
C ILE A 17 9.48 -1.73 -8.16
N TYR A 18 8.24 -1.30 -7.86
CA TYR A 18 7.37 -0.69 -8.87
C TYR A 18 7.95 0.61 -9.43
N ILE A 19 8.49 1.47 -8.58
CA ILE A 19 9.17 2.70 -9.03
C ILE A 19 10.34 2.35 -9.96
N LEU A 20 11.20 1.42 -9.55
CA LEU A 20 12.35 1.00 -10.36
C LEU A 20 11.91 0.45 -11.72
N MET A 21 10.91 -0.44 -11.75
CA MET A 21 10.41 -1.02 -12.99
C MET A 21 9.85 0.06 -13.94
N LEU A 22 9.09 1.03 -13.42
CA LEU A 22 8.55 2.12 -14.23
C LEU A 22 9.65 3.02 -14.80
N VAL A 23 10.66 3.35 -13.99
CA VAL A 23 11.81 4.18 -14.45
C VAL A 23 12.64 3.44 -15.50
N VAL A 24 12.94 2.16 -15.29
CA VAL A 24 13.67 1.34 -16.27
C VAL A 24 12.88 1.20 -17.57
N ALA A 25 11.57 0.93 -17.49
CA ALA A 25 10.70 0.85 -18.65
C ALA A 25 10.61 2.20 -19.40
N ALA A 26 10.52 3.32 -18.68
CA ALA A 26 10.52 4.65 -19.28
C ALA A 26 11.82 4.95 -20.03
N ALA A 27 12.97 4.64 -19.43
CA ALA A 27 14.28 4.82 -20.06
C ALA A 27 14.43 3.94 -21.30
N TRP A 28 14.01 2.67 -21.20
CA TRP A 28 14.00 1.74 -22.35
C TRP A 28 13.14 2.30 -23.49
N PHE A 29 11.88 2.63 -23.20
CA PHE A 29 10.95 3.11 -24.23
C PHE A 29 11.43 4.41 -24.87
N ALA A 30 11.99 5.33 -24.08
CA ALA A 30 12.60 6.55 -24.61
C ALA A 30 13.79 6.22 -25.52
N TYR A 31 14.66 5.29 -25.14
CA TYR A 31 15.79 4.86 -25.95
C TYR A 31 15.34 4.29 -27.30
N ASP A 32 14.41 3.33 -27.28
CA ASP A 32 13.87 2.71 -28.49
C ASP A 32 13.10 3.70 -29.37
N GLY A 33 12.28 4.57 -28.75
CA GLY A 33 11.41 5.51 -29.46
C GLY A 33 12.15 6.68 -30.14
N TYR A 34 13.24 7.14 -29.54
CA TYR A 34 13.94 8.36 -29.97
C TYR A 34 15.35 8.10 -30.50
N PHE A 35 16.12 7.19 -29.90
CA PHE A 35 17.56 7.07 -30.18
C PHE A 35 17.88 5.86 -31.06
N SER A 36 17.23 4.71 -30.85
CA SER A 36 17.51 3.46 -31.58
C SER A 36 17.13 3.55 -33.06
N ARG A 37 18.12 3.67 -33.94
CA ARG A 37 17.90 3.74 -35.41
C ARG A 37 17.27 2.45 -35.94
N LYS A 38 17.73 1.28 -35.47
CA LYS A 38 17.20 -0.03 -35.86
C LYS A 38 15.72 -0.18 -35.48
N PHE A 39 15.36 0.25 -34.26
CA PHE A 39 13.99 0.18 -33.78
C PHE A 39 13.07 1.12 -34.58
N LYS A 40 13.50 2.37 -34.78
CA LYS A 40 12.76 3.35 -35.59
C LYS A 40 12.51 2.84 -37.00
N ALA A 41 13.53 2.33 -37.68
CA ALA A 41 13.41 1.78 -39.03
C ALA A 41 12.44 0.58 -39.11
N LYS A 42 12.51 -0.33 -38.13
CA LYS A 42 11.62 -1.50 -38.07
C LYS A 42 10.14 -1.11 -37.86
N HIS A 43 9.91 -0.05 -37.09
CA HIS A 43 8.58 0.40 -36.68
C HIS A 43 8.12 1.68 -37.40
N THR A 44 8.67 1.93 -38.58
CA THR A 44 8.23 2.98 -39.49
C THR A 44 7.88 2.33 -40.83
N LYS A 45 6.65 2.52 -41.31
CA LYS A 45 6.18 2.04 -42.61
C LYS A 45 5.74 3.25 -43.43
N ASP A 46 6.24 3.36 -44.66
CA ASP A 46 5.92 4.46 -45.57
C ASP A 46 6.14 5.87 -44.96
N GLY A 47 7.17 6.01 -44.13
CA GLY A 47 7.48 7.26 -43.41
C GLY A 47 6.62 7.53 -42.18
N VAL A 48 5.64 6.67 -41.87
CA VAL A 48 4.73 6.80 -40.73
C VAL A 48 5.10 5.82 -39.62
N ALA A 49 5.16 6.33 -38.39
CA ALA A 49 5.39 5.51 -37.20
C ALA A 49 4.20 4.58 -36.95
N ASP A 50 4.46 3.30 -36.70
CA ASP A 50 3.41 2.38 -36.26
C ASP A 50 3.00 2.65 -34.80
N SER A 51 1.98 1.94 -34.33
CA SER A 51 1.48 2.07 -32.95
C SER A 51 2.54 1.78 -31.89
N THR A 52 3.48 0.88 -32.16
CA THR A 52 4.57 0.52 -31.25
C THR A 52 5.55 1.67 -31.09
N LEU A 53 5.98 2.28 -32.20
CA LEU A 53 6.89 3.42 -32.14
C LEU A 53 6.22 4.65 -31.53
N VAL A 54 4.92 4.87 -31.79
CA VAL A 54 4.15 5.93 -31.12
C VAL A 54 4.06 5.68 -29.62
N PHE A 55 3.82 4.45 -29.18
CA PHE A 55 3.78 4.10 -27.75
C PHE A 55 5.13 4.31 -27.08
N HIS A 56 6.24 3.89 -27.69
CA HIS A 56 7.58 4.08 -27.14
C HIS A 56 7.98 5.57 -27.05
N ARG A 57 7.47 6.42 -27.96
CA ARG A 57 7.67 7.87 -27.90
C ARG A 57 6.82 8.52 -26.81
N LYS A 58 5.53 8.18 -26.73
CA LYS A 58 4.58 8.86 -25.85
C LYS A 58 4.49 8.26 -24.44
N GLY A 59 4.85 6.99 -24.27
CA GLY A 59 4.76 6.23 -23.02
C GLY A 59 5.68 6.71 -21.88
N PRO A 60 6.96 7.08 -22.12
CA PRO A 60 7.91 7.40 -21.05
C PRO A 60 7.42 8.48 -20.07
N PRO A 61 6.83 9.63 -20.50
CA PRO A 61 6.25 10.60 -19.58
C PRO A 61 5.18 10.03 -18.65
N TYR A 62 4.30 9.14 -19.14
CA TYR A 62 3.25 8.52 -18.32
C TYR A 62 3.83 7.52 -17.32
N LEU A 63 4.85 6.75 -17.71
CA LEU A 63 5.54 5.82 -16.81
C LEU A 63 6.26 6.57 -15.68
N LEU A 64 6.93 7.68 -16.01
CA LEU A 64 7.55 8.55 -15.01
C LEU A 64 6.51 9.19 -14.09
N ALA A 65 5.39 9.67 -14.63
CA ALA A 65 4.29 10.20 -13.82
C ALA A 65 3.75 9.13 -12.85
N GLY A 66 3.57 7.88 -13.32
CA GLY A 66 3.20 6.76 -12.47
C GLY A 66 4.21 6.49 -11.36
N ALA A 67 5.51 6.55 -11.67
CA ALA A 67 6.58 6.37 -10.68
C ALA A 67 6.53 7.46 -9.60
N VAL A 68 6.30 8.71 -9.99
CA VAL A 68 6.14 9.85 -9.06
C VAL A 68 4.93 9.64 -8.15
N VAL A 69 3.78 9.22 -8.69
CA VAL A 69 2.57 8.95 -7.89
C VAL A 69 2.85 7.88 -6.83
N ILE A 70 3.48 6.76 -7.21
CA ILE A 70 3.84 5.68 -6.26
C ILE A 70 4.85 6.18 -5.22
N ALA A 71 5.84 6.98 -5.62
CA ALA A 71 6.82 7.55 -4.70
C ALA A 71 6.17 8.46 -3.65
N VAL A 72 5.31 9.38 -4.07
CA VAL A 72 4.55 10.26 -3.16
C VAL A 72 3.67 9.44 -2.21
N TYR A 73 2.92 8.47 -2.75
CA TYR A 73 2.10 7.57 -1.92
C TYR A 73 2.95 6.82 -0.88
N SER A 74 4.11 6.30 -1.29
CA SER A 74 5.02 5.58 -0.40
C SER A 74 5.59 6.49 0.70
N LEU A 75 5.89 7.76 0.40
CA LEU A 75 6.35 8.74 1.39
C LEU A 75 5.27 9.05 2.44
N ILE A 76 4.00 9.12 2.03
CA ILE A 76 2.88 9.34 2.95
C ILE A 76 2.62 8.07 3.79
N ALA A 77 2.71 6.89 3.19
CA ALA A 77 2.42 5.62 3.86
C ALA A 77 3.52 5.13 4.82
N ARG A 78 4.80 5.51 4.60
CA ARG A 78 5.95 4.94 5.35
C ARG A 78 5.90 5.12 6.86
N ASN A 79 5.23 6.18 7.33
CA ASN A 79 5.11 6.54 8.74
C ASN A 79 3.84 6.00 9.41
N LYS A 80 2.98 5.29 8.65
CA LYS A 80 1.80 4.66 9.23
C LYS A 80 2.24 3.56 10.19
N LYS A 81 1.57 3.48 11.33
CA LYS A 81 1.74 2.43 12.34
C LYS A 81 0.45 2.33 13.14
N ILE A 82 0.17 1.14 13.61
CA ILE A 82 -0.86 0.88 14.62
C ILE A 82 -0.14 0.72 15.95
N VAL A 83 -0.68 1.33 16.99
CA VAL A 83 -0.18 1.18 18.36
C VAL A 83 -1.33 0.67 19.20
N ALA A 84 -1.16 -0.51 19.79
CA ALA A 84 -2.08 -1.08 20.75
C ALA A 84 -1.51 -0.79 22.14
N ASP A 85 -2.11 0.19 22.83
CA ASP A 85 -1.69 0.62 24.16
C ASP A 85 -2.47 -0.15 25.25
N GLU A 86 -2.45 0.32 26.50
CA GLU A 86 -3.14 -0.38 27.59
C GLU A 86 -4.66 -0.19 27.59
N GLN A 87 -5.14 0.90 26.97
CA GLN A 87 -6.54 1.33 27.01
C GLN A 87 -7.17 1.55 25.63
N GLU A 88 -6.35 1.80 24.60
CA GLU A 88 -6.84 2.16 23.26
C GLU A 88 -5.97 1.56 22.13
N LEU A 89 -6.63 1.34 20.99
CA LEU A 89 -5.99 1.06 19.71
C LEU A 89 -5.85 2.36 18.91
N VAL A 90 -4.62 2.82 18.73
CA VAL A 90 -4.29 4.00 17.93
C VAL A 90 -3.97 3.58 16.51
N LEU A 91 -4.86 3.89 15.57
CA LEU A 91 -4.67 3.64 14.14
C LEU A 91 -3.98 4.82 13.44
N SER A 92 -4.24 6.03 13.92
CA SER A 92 -3.57 7.26 13.50
C SER A 92 -3.75 8.35 14.55
N ALA A 93 -3.08 9.50 14.38
CA ALA A 93 -3.25 10.64 15.29
C ALA A 93 -4.71 11.13 15.41
N LYS A 94 -5.56 10.86 14.41
CA LYS A 94 -6.97 11.25 14.38
C LYS A 94 -7.94 10.10 14.64
N GLU A 95 -7.44 8.86 14.70
CA GLU A 95 -8.27 7.67 14.81
C GLU A 95 -7.74 6.79 15.94
N LYS A 96 -8.46 6.86 17.06
CA LYS A 96 -8.20 6.11 18.29
C LYS A 96 -9.48 5.37 18.66
N ILE A 97 -9.33 4.10 19.03
CA ILE A 97 -10.46 3.23 19.37
C ILE A 97 -10.22 2.73 20.80
N PRO A 98 -10.94 3.27 21.80
CA PRO A 98 -10.91 2.75 23.17
C PRO A 98 -11.35 1.28 23.19
N TYR A 99 -10.71 0.45 24.02
CA TYR A 99 -11.10 -0.96 24.12
C TYR A 99 -12.53 -1.15 24.65
N SER A 100 -12.99 -0.22 25.48
CA SER A 100 -14.37 -0.19 25.97
C SER A 100 -15.42 0.06 24.89
N SER A 101 -15.04 0.61 23.73
CA SER A 101 -15.98 0.82 22.61
C SER A 101 -15.96 -0.31 21.59
N ILE A 102 -15.06 -1.29 21.73
CA ILE A 102 -15.00 -2.46 20.85
C ILE A 102 -16.07 -3.45 21.28
N GLU A 103 -16.94 -3.81 20.35
CA GLU A 103 -18.03 -4.75 20.59
C GLU A 103 -17.66 -6.17 20.20
N SER A 104 -16.89 -6.32 19.12
CA SER A 104 -16.43 -7.63 18.67
C SER A 104 -15.18 -7.57 17.82
N ILE A 105 -14.43 -8.68 17.83
CA ILE A 105 -13.29 -8.91 16.95
C ILE A 105 -13.54 -10.20 16.16
N ASN A 106 -13.69 -10.07 14.84
CA ASN A 106 -13.77 -11.21 13.94
C ASN A 106 -12.37 -11.56 13.41
N LYS A 107 -11.83 -12.69 13.89
CA LYS A 107 -10.55 -13.26 13.47
C LYS A 107 -10.67 -14.43 12.50
N THR A 108 -11.86 -14.76 12.00
CA THR A 108 -12.12 -15.95 11.18
C THR A 108 -11.20 -16.06 9.96
N ASN A 109 -10.76 -14.93 9.40
CA ASN A 109 -9.87 -14.88 8.24
C ASN A 109 -8.41 -14.52 8.60
N TYR A 110 -8.05 -14.51 9.88
CA TYR A 110 -6.73 -14.05 10.30
C TYR A 110 -5.65 -15.06 9.90
N ASP A 111 -5.80 -16.32 10.29
CA ASP A 111 -4.79 -17.35 10.01
C ASP A 111 -4.66 -17.66 8.52
N SER A 112 -5.77 -17.59 7.78
CA SER A 112 -5.82 -17.94 6.36
C SER A 112 -5.51 -16.77 5.41
N LYS A 113 -5.96 -15.55 5.73
CA LYS A 113 -5.86 -14.37 4.84
C LYS A 113 -5.09 -13.21 5.47
N GLY A 114 -4.71 -13.30 6.74
CA GLY A 114 -3.92 -12.29 7.42
C GLY A 114 -4.69 -11.01 7.70
N TYR A 115 -5.98 -11.08 7.99
CA TYR A 115 -6.75 -9.90 8.41
C TYR A 115 -7.82 -10.24 9.43
N PHE A 116 -8.17 -9.25 10.24
CA PHE A 116 -9.28 -9.30 11.17
C PHE A 116 -10.13 -8.02 11.04
N ILE A 117 -11.35 -8.08 11.56
CA ILE A 117 -12.29 -6.96 11.54
C ILE A 117 -12.66 -6.63 12.99
N ILE A 118 -12.54 -5.37 13.36
CA ILE A 118 -13.00 -4.83 14.64
C ILE A 118 -14.32 -4.12 14.40
N ALA A 119 -15.36 -4.47 15.14
CA ALA A 119 -16.58 -3.67 15.24
C ALA A 119 -16.54 -2.84 16.53
N TYR A 120 -16.79 -1.55 16.41
CA TYR A 120 -16.73 -0.62 17.55
C TYR A 120 -17.73 0.52 17.39
N LYS A 121 -18.13 1.13 18.50
CA LYS A 121 -18.94 2.35 18.50
C LYS A 121 -18.06 3.59 18.45
N ASP A 122 -18.44 4.55 17.60
CA ASP A 122 -17.86 5.88 17.62
C ASP A 122 -18.41 6.74 18.76
N SER A 123 -17.90 7.97 18.89
CA SER A 123 -18.35 8.92 19.92
C SER A 123 -19.83 9.34 19.78
N ALA A 124 -20.45 9.11 18.62
CA ALA A 124 -21.87 9.33 18.39
C ALA A 124 -22.72 8.06 18.62
N GLY A 125 -22.11 6.96 19.07
CA GLY A 125 -22.76 5.67 19.30
C GLY A 125 -23.02 4.88 18.01
N LYS A 126 -22.50 5.33 16.86
CA LYS A 126 -22.66 4.63 15.59
C LYS A 126 -21.69 3.46 15.51
N GLU A 127 -22.21 2.30 15.13
CA GLU A 127 -21.40 1.12 14.86
C GLU A 127 -20.57 1.29 13.59
N LEU A 128 -19.27 1.11 13.73
CA LEU A 128 -18.29 1.14 12.65
C LEU A 128 -17.49 -0.17 12.63
N GLN A 129 -17.02 -0.52 11.44
CA GLN A 129 -16.16 -1.68 11.26
C GLN A 129 -14.82 -1.26 10.65
N LYS A 130 -13.72 -1.75 11.21
CA LYS A 130 -12.37 -1.56 10.68
C LYS A 130 -11.71 -2.88 10.37
N LYS A 131 -11.35 -3.06 9.10
CA LYS A 131 -10.51 -4.17 8.65
C LYS A 131 -9.03 -3.81 8.80
N ILE A 132 -8.28 -4.64 9.51
CA ILE A 132 -6.82 -4.49 9.70
C ILE A 132 -6.14 -5.75 9.19
N SER A 133 -5.04 -5.59 8.42
CA SER A 133 -4.38 -6.71 7.74
C SER A 133 -2.86 -6.69 7.90
N ASN A 134 -2.29 -7.89 8.08
CA ASN A 134 -0.84 -8.12 8.18
C ASN A 134 -0.11 -7.82 6.86
N ARG A 135 -0.84 -7.76 5.74
CA ARG A 135 -0.31 -7.28 4.45
C ARG A 135 -0.03 -5.78 4.46
N THR A 136 -0.63 -5.04 5.39
CA THR A 136 -0.45 -3.59 5.51
C THR A 136 0.42 -3.22 6.70
N PHE A 137 0.38 -4.00 7.78
CA PHE A 137 1.15 -3.75 8.99
C PHE A 137 1.89 -5.01 9.42
N ASP A 138 3.16 -4.88 9.75
CA ASP A 138 3.94 -5.98 10.35
C ASP A 138 3.64 -6.08 11.85
N ASN A 139 4.02 -7.19 12.49
CA ASN A 139 3.81 -7.43 13.93
C ASN A 139 2.34 -7.36 14.38
N LEU A 140 1.43 -7.74 13.49
CA LEU A 140 0.00 -7.66 13.77
C LEU A 140 -0.47 -8.78 14.72
N ASP A 141 0.27 -9.89 14.81
CA ASP A 141 -0.06 -11.02 15.68
C ASP A 141 -0.08 -10.58 17.16
N ALA A 142 0.93 -9.83 17.58
CA ALA A 142 1.03 -9.28 18.93
C ALA A 142 -0.11 -8.28 19.24
N VAL A 143 -0.56 -7.50 18.25
CA VAL A 143 -1.71 -6.59 18.43
C VAL A 143 -3.00 -7.39 18.63
N VAL A 144 -3.17 -8.45 17.84
CA VAL A 144 -4.35 -9.33 17.87
C VAL A 144 -4.44 -10.10 19.18
N GLU A 145 -3.31 -10.52 19.74
CA GLU A 145 -3.19 -11.17 21.04
C GLU A 145 -3.55 -10.21 22.18
N LEU A 146 -2.96 -9.01 22.20
CA LEU A 146 -3.27 -7.98 23.19
C LEU A 146 -4.76 -7.60 23.17
N LEU A 147 -5.33 -7.41 21.98
CA LEU A 147 -6.73 -7.06 21.82
C LEU A 147 -7.68 -8.13 22.38
N VAL A 148 -7.37 -9.43 22.20
CA VAL A 148 -8.21 -10.49 22.78
C VAL A 148 -8.04 -10.57 24.29
N SER A 149 -6.82 -10.43 24.80
CA SER A 149 -6.59 -10.37 26.25
C SER A 149 -7.38 -9.25 26.93
N LYS A 150 -7.55 -8.10 26.27
CA LYS A 150 -8.24 -6.92 26.83
C LYS A 150 -9.76 -6.94 26.71
N ILE A 151 -10.32 -7.80 25.85
CA ILE A 151 -11.76 -7.91 25.63
C ILE A 151 -12.34 -9.14 26.34
N THR A 152 -11.55 -10.20 26.49
CA THR A 152 -11.97 -11.45 27.15
C THR A 152 -11.59 -11.50 28.64
N GLY A 153 -10.60 -10.72 29.07
CA GLY A 153 -10.20 -10.58 30.48
C GLY A 153 -10.91 -9.42 31.14
#